data_AF-A0A6J6F771-F1
#
_entry.id   AF-A0A6J6F771-F1
#
_cell.length_a   1.000
_cell.length_b   1.000
_cell.length_c   1.000
_cell.angle_alpha   90.00
_cell.angle_beta   90.00
_cell.angle_gamma   90.00
#
_symmetry.space_group_name_H-M   'P 1'
#
loop_
_entity.id
_entity.type
_entity.pdbx_description
1 polymer ?
#
loop_
_entity_poly.entity_id
_entity_poly.type
_entity_poly.pdbx_seq_one_letter_code
_entity_poly.pdbx_strand_id
1 'polypeptide(L)'
;MLVVSASQHPAAVAQCTSVVAHGIAVLRPPADARIEDADAVLDALGRAARDHLVGHPEVHTVLLIGGDTAAAVLGDACVDVDGSLGVGIAVGTTELVGRRMRVVAKPGGFGGPDTLVDLLAGAVVT
;
A
#
# COMPACT_ATOMS: atom_id res chain seq x y z
N MET A 1 -7.56 -7.79 -1.09
CA MET A 1 -6.71 -6.57 -1.16
C MET A 1 -5.38 -6.89 -0.49
N LEU A 2 -4.29 -6.28 -0.96
CA LEU A 2 -2.99 -6.28 -0.31
C LEU A 2 -2.66 -4.86 0.17
N VAL A 3 -2.14 -4.70 1.39
CA VAL A 3 -1.54 -3.45 1.87
C VAL A 3 -0.02 -3.59 1.90
N VAL A 4 0.71 -2.58 1.43
CA VAL A 4 2.17 -2.54 1.46
C VAL A 4 2.60 -1.24 2.14
N SER A 5 3.52 -1.34 3.10
CA SER A 5 4.03 -0.17 3.85
C SER A 5 5.46 -0.40 4.33
N ALA A 6 6.38 0.47 3.90
CA ALA A 6 7.68 0.67 4.54
C ALA A 6 7.68 1.85 5.52
N SER A 7 6.58 2.60 5.61
CA SER A 7 6.48 3.82 6.41
C SER A 7 6.59 3.54 7.90
N GLN A 8 7.55 4.20 8.55
CA GLN A 8 7.73 4.19 10.01
C GLN A 8 6.89 5.26 10.72
N HIS A 9 6.11 6.06 9.98
CA HIS A 9 5.24 7.06 10.59
C HIS A 9 4.21 6.39 11.52
N PRO A 10 3.98 6.88 12.76
CA PRO A 10 3.07 6.26 13.73
C PRO A 10 1.66 5.99 13.18
N ALA A 11 1.12 6.92 12.40
CA ALA A 11 -0.17 6.75 11.72
C ALA A 11 -0.20 5.50 10.80
N ALA A 12 0.80 5.33 9.93
CA ALA A 12 0.90 4.15 9.06
C ALA A 12 1.03 2.86 9.86
N VAL A 13 1.84 2.87 10.93
CA VAL A 13 2.03 1.69 11.80
C VAL A 13 0.72 1.30 12.48
N ALA A 14 -0.01 2.26 13.07
CA ALA A 14 -1.30 2.01 13.72
C ALA A 14 -2.36 1.51 12.72
N GLN A 15 -2.43 2.13 11.54
CA GLN A 15 -3.32 1.72 10.45
C GLN A 15 -3.01 0.29 9.97
N CYS A 16 -1.74 -0.05 9.76
CA CYS A 16 -1.32 -1.41 9.41
C CYS A 16 -1.73 -2.43 10.46
N THR A 17 -1.57 -2.11 11.75
CA THR A 17 -2.02 -2.97 12.85
C THR A 17 -3.54 -3.17 12.81
N SER A 18 -4.31 -2.09 12.57
CA SER A 18 -5.78 -2.16 12.48
C SER A 18 -6.25 -3.04 11.33
N VAL A 19 -5.68 -2.91 10.13
CA VAL A 19 -6.10 -3.74 8.98
C VAL A 19 -5.72 -5.21 9.14
N VAL A 20 -4.59 -5.54 9.80
CA VAL A 20 -4.24 -6.92 10.14
C VAL A 20 -5.29 -7.53 11.08
N ALA A 21 -5.77 -6.77 12.07
CA ALA A 21 -6.83 -7.23 12.97
C ALA A 21 -8.15 -7.53 12.25
N HIS A 22 -8.35 -6.96 11.05
CA HIS A 22 -9.49 -7.23 10.17
C HIS A 22 -9.21 -8.31 9.11
N GLY A 23 -8.11 -9.07 9.25
CA GLY A 23 -7.78 -10.19 8.37
C GLY A 23 -7.21 -9.78 7.00
N ILE A 24 -6.76 -8.53 6.84
CA ILE A 24 -6.20 -8.03 5.59
C ILE A 24 -4.69 -8.24 5.58
N ALA A 25 -4.19 -8.79 4.47
CA ALA A 25 -2.77 -9.03 4.28
C ALA A 25 -1.99 -7.70 4.22
N VAL A 26 -0.91 -7.63 5.00
CA VAL A 26 0.02 -6.49 5.02
C VAL A 26 1.44 -7.00 4.81
N LEU A 27 2.13 -6.43 3.82
CA LEU A 27 3.57 -6.60 3.63
C LEU A 27 4.32 -5.39 4.18
N ARG A 28 5.33 -5.68 5.01
CA ARG A 28 6.24 -4.70 5.59
C ARG A 28 7.67 -5.22 5.51
N PRO A 29 8.68 -4.33 5.54
CA PRO A 29 10.04 -4.73 5.79
C PRO A 29 10.19 -5.59 7.07
N PRO A 30 11.22 -6.44 7.15
CA PRO A 30 11.61 -7.10 8.39
C PRO A 30 11.80 -6.08 9.52
N ALA A 31 11.49 -6.47 10.76
CA ALA A 31 11.59 -5.57 11.92
C ALA A 31 13.04 -5.15 12.23
N ASP A 32 14.01 -5.95 11.79
CA ASP A 32 15.46 -5.72 11.92
C ASP A 32 16.08 -5.05 10.69
N ALA A 33 15.27 -4.63 9.71
CA ALA A 33 15.74 -3.88 8.55
C ALA A 33 16.44 -2.57 8.97
N ARG A 34 17.60 -2.32 8.37
CA ARG A 34 18.48 -1.19 8.70
C ARG A 34 18.28 -0.02 7.75
N ILE A 35 18.42 1.20 8.26
CA ILE A 35 18.24 2.44 7.48
C ILE A 35 19.37 2.62 6.48
N GLU A 36 20.58 2.16 6.82
CA GLU A 36 21.76 2.21 5.96
C GLU A 36 21.57 1.44 4.65
N ASP A 37 20.61 0.50 4.62
CA ASP A 37 20.25 -0.33 3.46
C ASP A 37 18.85 0.00 2.92
N ALA A 38 18.33 1.21 3.14
CA ALA A 38 16.94 1.58 2.82
C ALA A 38 16.52 1.23 1.39
N ASP A 39 17.37 1.48 0.40
CA ASP A 39 17.10 1.15 -1.01
C ASP A 39 16.96 -0.37 -1.21
N ALA A 40 17.86 -1.16 -0.63
CA ALA A 40 17.82 -2.62 -0.72
C ALA A 40 16.56 -3.19 -0.02
N VAL A 41 16.15 -2.58 1.10
CA VAL A 41 14.93 -2.92 1.83
C VAL A 41 13.69 -2.63 0.99
N LEU A 42 13.63 -1.45 0.36
CA LEU A 42 12.53 -1.05 -0.51
C LEU A 42 12.45 -1.95 -1.75
N ASP A 43 13.57 -2.23 -2.39
CA ASP A 43 13.67 -3.16 -3.51
C ASP A 43 13.16 -4.56 -3.16
N ALA A 44 13.57 -5.08 -2.00
CA ALA A 44 13.12 -6.37 -1.51
C ALA A 44 11.61 -6.38 -1.23
N LEU A 45 11.09 -5.30 -0.64
CA LEU A 45 9.65 -5.14 -0.39
C LEU A 45 8.86 -5.06 -1.70
N GLY A 46 9.34 -4.32 -2.69
CA GLY A 46 8.74 -4.22 -4.01
C GLY A 46 8.67 -5.56 -4.73
N ARG A 47 9.75 -6.35 -4.68
CA ARG A 47 9.78 -7.73 -5.19
C ARG A 47 8.78 -8.61 -4.45
N ALA A 48 8.79 -8.61 -3.11
CA ALA A 48 7.88 -9.42 -2.31
C ALA A 48 6.40 -9.07 -2.58
N ALA A 49 6.08 -7.78 -2.77
CA ALA A 49 4.73 -7.35 -3.15
C ALA A 49 4.31 -7.90 -4.51
N ARG A 50 5.19 -7.83 -5.52
CA ARG A 50 4.93 -8.39 -6.85
C ARG A 50 4.76 -9.91 -6.80
N ASP A 51 5.64 -10.62 -6.11
CA ASP A 51 5.57 -12.08 -5.96
C ASP A 51 4.28 -12.51 -5.26
N HIS A 52 3.87 -11.78 -4.21
CA HIS A 52 2.58 -12.00 -3.55
C HIS A 52 1.41 -11.80 -4.51
N LEU A 53 1.39 -10.73 -5.30
CA LEU A 53 0.32 -10.48 -6.27
C LEU A 53 0.26 -11.49 -7.40
N VAL A 54 1.40 -12.08 -7.80
CA VAL A 54 1.47 -13.19 -8.76
C VAL A 54 0.87 -14.47 -8.15
N GLY A 55 1.19 -14.76 -6.89
CA GLY A 55 0.67 -15.94 -6.16
C GLY A 55 -0.80 -15.85 -5.76
N HIS A 56 -1.38 -14.64 -5.77
CA HIS A 56 -2.74 -14.35 -5.31
C HIS A 56 -3.58 -13.65 -6.39
N PRO A 57 -4.02 -14.36 -7.45
CA PRO A 57 -4.79 -13.79 -8.56
C PRO A 57 -6.14 -13.20 -8.12
N GLU A 58 -6.70 -13.61 -6.99
CA GLU A 58 -7.91 -13.06 -6.40
C GLU A 58 -7.73 -11.62 -5.86
N VAL A 59 -6.50 -11.19 -5.58
CA VAL A 59 -6.21 -9.83 -5.11
C VAL A 59 -6.24 -8.86 -6.29
N HIS A 60 -7.23 -7.97 -6.33
CA HIS A 60 -7.41 -6.97 -7.40
C HIS A 60 -7.06 -5.53 -6.99
N THR A 61 -6.72 -5.31 -5.73
CA THR A 61 -6.41 -3.97 -5.19
C THR A 61 -5.15 -4.01 -4.34
N VAL A 62 -4.24 -3.07 -4.57
CA VAL A 62 -3.08 -2.79 -3.72
C VAL A 62 -3.20 -1.40 -3.10
N LEU A 63 -3.01 -1.32 -1.78
CA LEU A 63 -2.90 -0.07 -1.04
C LEU A 63 -1.44 0.16 -0.66
N LEU A 64 -0.90 1.30 -1.06
CA LEU A 64 0.50 1.69 -0.88
C LEU A 64 0.57 2.84 0.12
N ILE A 65 1.30 2.64 1.22
CA ILE A 65 1.46 3.64 2.27
C ILE A 65 2.89 4.16 2.29
N GLY A 66 3.07 5.42 1.89
CA GLY A 66 4.35 6.09 1.76
C GLY A 66 4.82 6.19 0.31
N GLY A 67 5.49 7.31 -0.02
CA GLY A 67 5.99 7.57 -1.37
C GLY A 67 7.03 6.55 -1.81
N ASP A 68 8.00 6.25 -0.94
CA ASP A 68 9.05 5.27 -1.24
C ASP A 68 8.50 3.86 -1.43
N THR A 69 7.47 3.51 -0.66
CA THR A 69 6.76 2.23 -0.82
C THR A 69 6.05 2.18 -2.17
N ALA A 70 5.40 3.27 -2.56
CA ALA A 70 4.73 3.34 -3.86
C ALA A 70 5.74 3.24 -5.00
N ALA A 71 6.87 3.96 -4.93
CA ALA A 71 7.95 3.88 -5.90
C ALA A 71 8.53 2.47 -6.01
N ALA A 72 8.77 1.78 -4.89
CA ALA A 72 9.32 0.43 -4.88
C ALA A 72 8.39 -0.62 -5.52
N VAL A 73 7.07 -0.47 -5.33
CA VAL A 73 6.09 -1.43 -5.86
C VAL A 73 5.74 -1.14 -7.30
N LEU A 74 5.47 0.13 -7.64
CA LEU A 74 5.03 0.54 -8.98
C LEU A 74 6.19 0.69 -9.97
N GLY A 75 7.38 1.10 -9.51
CA GLY A 75 8.49 1.46 -10.39
C GLY A 75 8.04 2.51 -11.41
N ASP A 76 8.30 2.23 -12.69
CA ASP A 76 7.93 3.10 -13.82
C ASP A 76 6.48 2.89 -14.33
N ALA A 77 5.66 2.13 -13.60
CA ALA A 77 4.28 1.88 -14.01
C ALA A 77 3.47 3.19 -14.06
N CYS A 78 2.79 3.42 -15.18
CA CYS A 78 1.86 4.53 -15.31
C CYS A 78 0.57 4.22 -14.54
N VAL A 79 0.08 5.16 -13.75
CA VAL A 79 -1.19 5.04 -13.03
C VAL A 79 -2.20 5.99 -13.66
N ASP A 80 -3.29 5.43 -14.18
CA ASP A 80 -4.48 6.18 -14.58
C ASP A 80 -5.23 6.58 -13.31
N VAL A 81 -5.18 7.87 -12.95
CA VAL A 81 -5.79 8.38 -11.72
C VAL A 81 -7.29 8.54 -11.92
N ASP A 82 -8.08 7.79 -11.14
CA ASP A 82 -9.55 7.81 -11.17
C ASP A 82 -10.11 8.91 -10.24
N GLY A 83 -9.37 9.30 -9.21
CA GLY A 83 -9.77 10.34 -8.27
C GLY A 83 -9.14 10.19 -6.89
N SER A 84 -9.92 10.55 -5.86
CA SER A 84 -9.49 10.53 -4.47
C SER A 84 -10.57 9.90 -3.58
N LEU A 85 -10.13 9.10 -2.60
CA LEU A 85 -11.00 8.55 -1.56
C LEU A 85 -10.98 9.38 -0.27
N GLY A 86 -10.26 10.49 -0.23
CA GLY A 86 -10.12 11.34 0.95
C GLY A 86 -8.89 12.23 0.86
N VAL A 87 -8.68 13.11 1.85
CA VAL A 87 -7.54 14.03 1.82
C VAL A 87 -6.23 13.25 1.75
N GLY A 88 -5.48 13.42 0.64
CA GLY A 88 -4.20 12.76 0.40
C GLY A 88 -4.29 11.28 0.04
N ILE A 89 -5.47 10.74 -0.31
CA ILE A 89 -5.65 9.32 -0.65
C ILE A 89 -6.08 9.18 -2.11
N ALA A 90 -5.13 9.01 -3.01
CA ALA A 90 -5.40 8.86 -4.44
C ALA A 90 -5.86 7.44 -4.76
N VAL A 91 -6.77 7.30 -5.73
CA VAL A 91 -7.17 6.02 -6.31
C VAL A 91 -7.02 6.06 -7.82
N GLY A 92 -6.55 4.95 -8.38
CA GLY A 92 -6.39 4.80 -9.82
C GLY A 92 -6.27 3.34 -10.23
N THR A 93 -5.94 3.13 -11.50
CA THR A 93 -5.65 1.82 -12.05
C THR A 93 -4.31 1.80 -12.78
N THR A 94 -3.66 0.65 -12.79
CA THR A 94 -2.40 0.42 -13.49
C THR A 94 -2.29 -1.02 -13.94
N GLU A 95 -1.43 -1.29 -14.91
CA GLU A 95 -0.99 -2.65 -15.23
C GLU A 95 0.15 -3.03 -14.28
N LEU A 96 -0.10 -4.00 -13.40
CA LEU A 96 0.89 -4.52 -12.47
C LEU A 96 0.84 -6.04 -12.51
N VAL A 97 2.01 -6.69 -12.52
CA VAL A 97 2.13 -8.16 -12.63
C VAL A 97 1.35 -8.76 -13.82
N GLY A 98 1.30 -8.02 -14.95
CA GLY A 98 0.64 -8.45 -16.19
C GLY A 98 -0.88 -8.39 -16.16
N ARG A 99 -1.47 -7.65 -15.22
CA ARG A 99 -2.93 -7.46 -15.14
C ARG A 99 -3.30 -6.08 -14.60
N ARG A 100 -4.50 -5.63 -14.96
CA ARG A 100 -5.09 -4.40 -14.43
C ARG A 100 -5.38 -4.54 -12.93
N MET A 101 -4.82 -3.63 -12.15
CA MET A 101 -4.94 -3.56 -10.70
C MET A 101 -5.50 -2.19 -10.28
N ARG A 102 -6.34 -2.17 -9.25
CA ARG A 102 -6.67 -0.93 -8.56
C ARG A 102 -5.54 -0.58 -7.59
N VAL A 103 -5.08 0.66 -7.65
CA VAL A 103 -4.06 1.19 -6.75
C VAL A 103 -4.69 2.26 -5.88
N VAL A 104 -4.44 2.18 -4.59
CA VAL A 104 -4.72 3.26 -3.64
C VAL A 104 -3.39 3.71 -3.07
N ALA A 105 -3.09 5.01 -3.11
CA ALA A 105 -1.84 5.57 -2.63
C ALA A 105 -2.09 6.61 -1.55
N LYS A 106 -1.36 6.50 -0.43
CA LYS A 106 -1.50 7.38 0.73
C LYS A 106 -0.13 7.75 1.31
N PRO A 107 0.14 9.03 1.64
CA PRO A 107 1.32 9.40 2.42
C PRO A 107 1.33 8.72 3.79
N GLY A 108 2.52 8.40 4.33
CA GLY A 108 2.65 7.69 5.60
C GLY A 108 1.92 8.37 6.77
N GLY A 109 1.95 9.70 6.84
CA GLY A 109 1.40 10.48 7.94
C GLY A 109 -0.08 10.87 7.86
N PHE A 110 -0.79 10.46 6.81
CA PHE A 110 -2.18 10.89 6.60
C PHE A 110 -3.21 9.90 7.14
N GLY A 111 -4.35 10.42 7.59
CA GLY A 111 -5.47 9.67 8.14
C GLY A 111 -5.31 9.32 9.63
N GLY A 112 -6.44 9.08 10.30
CA GLY A 112 -6.50 8.49 11.63
C GLY A 112 -6.29 6.98 11.62
N PRO A 113 -6.29 6.31 12.79
CA PRO A 113 -6.07 4.87 12.91
C PRO A 113 -7.06 4.03 12.09
N ASP A 114 -8.31 4.50 11.98
CA ASP A 114 -9.42 3.76 11.36
C ASP A 114 -9.67 4.16 9.90
N THR A 115 -8.94 5.16 9.37
CA THR A 115 -9.15 5.65 8.00
C THR A 115 -9.12 4.54 6.96
N LEU A 116 -8.23 3.55 7.10
CA LEU A 116 -8.19 2.43 6.15
C LEU A 116 -9.39 1.51 6.28
N VAL A 117 -9.86 1.27 7.50
CA VAL A 117 -11.05 0.44 7.77
C VAL A 117 -12.31 1.14 7.26
N ASP A 118 -12.44 2.45 7.48
CA ASP A 118 -13.55 3.27 6.98
C ASP A 118 -13.60 3.28 5.46
N LEU A 119 -12.43 3.40 4.80
CA LEU A 119 -12.32 3.30 3.34
C LEU A 119 -12.78 1.94 2.82
N LEU A 120 -12.43 0.86 3.51
CA LEU A 120 -12.82 -0.50 3.15
C LEU A 120 -14.31 -0.77 3.37
N ALA A 121 -14.90 -0.14 4.39
CA ALA A 121 -16.32 -0.21 4.68
C ALA A 121 -17.19 0.66 3.75
N GLY A 122 -16.57 1.47 2.88
CA GLY A 122 -17.27 2.42 2.00
C GLY A 122 -17.80 3.65 2.74
N ALA A 123 -17.30 3.94 3.95
CA ALA A 123 -17.78 5.01 4.81
C ALA A 123 -17.17 6.39 4.49
N VAL A 124 -16.20 6.49 3.57
CA VAL A 124 -15.67 7.79 3.16
C VAL A 124 -16.55 8.36 2.04
N VAL A 125 -17.55 9.11 2.48
CA VAL A 125 -18.37 9.99 1.64
C VAL A 125 -17.57 11.27 1.39
N THR A 126 -17.47 11.63 0.11
CA THR A 126 -16.93 12.88 -0.43
C THR A 126 -17.46 14.12 0.27
#